data_AF-A0A917ZBE5-F1
#
_entry.id   AF-A0A917ZBE5-F1
#
_cell.length_a   1.000
_cell.length_b   1.000
_cell.length_c   1.000
_cell.angle_alpha   90.00
_cell.angle_beta   90.00
_cell.angle_gamma   90.00
#
_symmetry.space_group_name_H-M   'P 1'
#
loop_
_entity.id
_entity.type
_entity.pdbx_description
1 polymer ?
#
loop_
_entity_poly.entity_id
_entity_poly.type
_entity_poly.pdbx_seq_one_letter_code
_entity_poly.pdbx_strand_id
1 'polypeptide(L)'
;MSRSESLAAYLRAQARRLLDRVESNDGGRNARSALALFDTAAYAAGLPDDDPLILPLDEAGCFGPLGCEEFDPGEAGVRLIRDWQGGEPHELLLALPAAIRASA
;
A
#
# COMPACT_ATOMS: atom_id res chain seq x y z
N MET A 1 13.07 -9.77 4.24
CA MET A 1 12.16 -8.81 4.90
C MET A 1 10.91 -9.57 5.30
N SER A 2 10.29 -9.19 6.41
CA SER A 2 8.95 -9.66 6.76
C SER A 2 7.92 -9.15 5.75
N ARG A 3 6.70 -9.69 5.75
CA ARG A 3 5.61 -9.21 4.88
C ARG A 3 5.29 -7.74 5.19
N SER A 4 5.17 -7.44 6.48
CA SER A 4 4.95 -6.08 6.97
C SER A 4 6.06 -5.11 6.53
N GLU A 5 7.32 -5.52 6.61
CA GLU A 5 8.46 -4.74 6.14
C GLU A 5 8.40 -4.49 4.62
N SER A 6 8.08 -5.54 3.85
CA SER A 6 7.99 -5.48 2.39
C SER A 6 6.88 -4.52 1.92
N LEU A 7 5.68 -4.65 2.50
CA LEU A 7 4.55 -3.74 2.29
C LEU A 7 4.91 -2.30 2.65
N ALA A 8 5.50 -2.09 3.82
CA ALA A 8 5.88 -0.76 4.27
C ALA A 8 6.97 -0.12 3.38
N ALA A 9 7.91 -0.91 2.86
CA ALA A 9 8.91 -0.43 1.91
C ALA A 9 8.27 0.01 0.59
N TYR A 10 7.35 -0.79 0.07
CA TYR A 10 6.60 -0.46 -1.14
C TYR A 10 5.81 0.84 -0.98
N LEU A 11 5.06 0.99 0.11
CA LEU A 11 4.26 2.19 0.37
C LEU A 11 5.13 3.45 0.48
N ARG A 12 6.30 3.37 1.15
CA ARG A 12 7.27 4.48 1.18
C ARG A 12 7.80 4.83 -0.20
N ALA A 13 8.06 3.84 -1.04
CA ALA A 13 8.51 4.08 -2.42
C ALA A 13 7.41 4.79 -3.24
N GLN A 14 6.15 4.38 -3.12
CA GLN A 14 5.04 5.06 -3.79
C GLN A 14 4.81 6.48 -3.27
N ALA A 15 4.88 6.69 -1.95
CA ALA A 15 4.76 8.01 -1.34
C ALA A 15 5.83 8.98 -1.89
N ARG A 16 7.09 8.53 -1.97
CA ARG A 16 8.19 9.32 -2.56
C ARG A 16 7.92 9.64 -4.03
N ARG A 17 7.51 8.65 -4.83
CA ARG A 17 7.14 8.87 -6.25
C ARG A 17 6.06 9.92 -6.43
N LEU A 18 5.07 9.97 -5.53
CA LEU A 18 4.02 10.99 -5.58
C LEU A 18 4.55 12.38 -5.20
N LEU A 19 5.42 12.49 -4.18
CA LEU A 19 6.04 13.77 -3.82
C LEU A 19 6.94 14.33 -4.93
N ASP A 20 7.72 13.47 -5.58
CA ASP A 20 8.63 13.86 -6.66
C ASP A 20 7.87 14.29 -7.92
N ARG A 21 6.61 13.87 -8.05
CA ARG A 21 5.73 14.22 -9.18
C ARG A 21 4.98 15.51 -8.91
N VAL A 22 5.65 16.63 -9.15
CA VAL A 22 5.05 17.97 -9.09
C VAL A 22 4.22 18.21 -10.35
N GLU A 23 2.89 18.26 -10.20
CA GLU A 23 1.96 18.56 -11.29
C GLU A 23 1.28 19.91 -11.04
N SER A 24 1.38 20.84 -11.99
CA SER A 24 0.98 22.25 -11.83
C SER A 24 -0.51 22.51 -11.52
N ASN A 25 -1.35 21.47 -11.47
CA ASN A 25 -2.80 21.57 -11.21
C ASN A 25 -3.31 20.42 -10.32
N ASP A 26 -2.45 19.76 -9.54
CA ASP A 26 -2.90 18.65 -8.69
C ASP A 26 -3.64 19.12 -7.42
N GLY A 27 -3.57 20.41 -7.09
CA GLY A 27 -4.20 20.98 -5.90
C GLY A 27 -3.69 20.35 -4.60
N GLY A 28 -2.43 19.93 -4.57
CA GLY A 28 -1.81 19.24 -3.44
C GLY A 28 -2.32 17.81 -3.23
N ARG A 29 -2.99 17.21 -4.23
CA ARG A 29 -3.44 15.82 -4.19
C ARG A 29 -2.27 14.86 -4.00
N ASN A 30 -1.18 15.02 -4.74
CA ASN A 30 -0.04 14.11 -4.63
C ASN A 30 0.62 14.21 -3.26
N ALA A 31 0.68 15.41 -2.68
CA ALA A 31 1.19 15.62 -1.32
C ALA A 31 0.31 14.94 -0.26
N ARG A 32 -1.02 15.08 -0.36
CA ARG A 32 -1.97 14.42 0.56
C ARG A 32 -1.92 12.90 0.45
N SER A 33 -1.90 12.38 -0.77
CA SER A 33 -1.73 10.95 -1.02
C SER A 33 -0.41 10.45 -0.47
N ALA A 34 0.70 11.14 -0.73
CA ALA A 34 2.01 10.75 -0.19
C ALA A 34 2.03 10.71 1.35
N LEU A 35 1.44 11.71 2.02
CA LEU A 35 1.33 11.73 3.48
C LEU A 35 0.55 10.51 3.99
N ALA A 36 -0.62 10.24 3.41
CA ALA A 36 -1.44 9.07 3.78
C ALA A 36 -0.68 7.75 3.57
N LEU A 37 0.12 7.65 2.50
CA LEU A 37 0.95 6.46 2.24
C LEU A 37 2.13 6.35 3.22
N PHE A 38 2.73 7.45 3.67
CA PHE A 38 3.75 7.42 4.72
C PHE A 38 3.18 6.97 6.06
N ASP A 39 2.00 7.49 6.44
CA ASP A 39 1.31 7.08 7.68
C ASP A 39 0.95 5.59 7.62
N THR A 40 0.45 5.13 6.47
CA THR A 40 0.15 3.70 6.26
C THR A 40 1.41 2.84 6.30
N ALA A 41 2.52 3.30 5.71
CA ALA A 41 3.78 2.57 5.78
C ALA A 41 4.36 2.51 7.20
N ALA A 42 4.22 3.57 7.98
CA ALA A 42 4.64 3.60 9.37
C ALA A 42 3.80 2.63 10.21
N TYR A 43 2.48 2.63 10.00
CA TYR A 43 1.56 1.70 10.63
C TYR A 43 1.87 0.23 10.26
N ALA A 44 1.97 -0.08 8.96
CA ALA A 44 2.24 -1.42 8.46
C ALA A 44 3.56 -2.01 8.99
N ALA A 45 4.60 -1.18 9.12
CA ALA A 45 5.89 -1.62 9.65
C ALA A 45 5.84 -2.11 11.11
N GLY A 46 4.81 -1.74 11.87
CA GLY A 46 4.60 -2.18 13.25
C GLY A 46 3.74 -3.43 13.39
N LEU A 47 3.18 -3.95 12.29
CA LEU A 47 2.30 -5.12 12.33
C LEU A 47 3.09 -6.42 12.29
N PRO A 48 2.68 -7.46 13.04
CA PRO A 48 3.22 -8.78 12.87
C PRO A 48 2.75 -9.41 11.54
N ASP A 49 3.49 -10.39 11.01
CA ASP A 49 3.17 -11.00 9.71
C ASP A 49 1.88 -11.83 9.71
N ASP A 50 1.40 -12.24 10.88
CA ASP A 50 0.12 -12.94 11.10
C ASP A 50 -1.02 -11.97 11.46
N ASP A 51 -0.80 -10.66 11.35
CA ASP A 51 -1.84 -9.67 11.59
C ASP A 51 -3.02 -9.84 10.62
N PRO A 52 -4.28 -9.69 11.08
CA PRO A 52 -5.46 -9.80 10.24
C PRO A 52 -5.54 -8.78 9.10
N LEU A 53 -4.71 -7.73 9.09
CA LEU A 53 -4.55 -6.80 7.97
C LEU A 53 -3.49 -7.25 6.95
N ILE A 54 -2.57 -8.13 7.33
CA ILE A 54 -1.49 -8.66 6.48
C ILE A 54 -1.91 -9.97 5.81
N LEU A 55 -2.56 -10.88 6.54
CA LEU A 55 -2.98 -12.18 6.02
C LEU A 55 -3.83 -12.10 4.74
N PRO A 56 -4.83 -11.20 4.62
CA PRO A 56 -5.65 -11.12 3.41
C PRO A 56 -4.86 -10.65 2.18
N LEU A 57 -3.79 -9.89 2.37
CA LEU A 57 -2.87 -9.47 1.29
C LEU A 57 -2.00 -10.65 0.84
N ASP A 58 -1.56 -11.50 1.78
CA ASP A 58 -0.86 -12.75 1.46
C ASP A 58 -1.74 -13.72 0.69
N GLU A 59 -2.98 -13.91 1.12
CA GLU A 59 -3.98 -14.70 0.40
C GLU A 59 -4.29 -14.14 -1.00
N ALA A 60 -4.17 -12.82 -1.19
CA ALA A 60 -4.31 -12.17 -2.49
C ALA A 60 -3.06 -12.32 -3.37
N GLY A 61 -2.01 -12.99 -2.89
CA GLY A 61 -0.78 -13.28 -3.62
C GLY A 61 0.24 -12.13 -3.61
N CYS A 62 0.05 -11.10 -2.78
CA CYS A 62 0.88 -9.89 -2.85
C CYS A 62 2.33 -10.07 -2.41
N PHE A 63 2.66 -11.17 -1.73
CA PHE A 63 4.02 -11.46 -1.24
C PHE A 63 4.67 -12.64 -1.97
N GLY A 64 4.12 -13.01 -3.13
CA GLY A 64 4.56 -14.15 -3.93
C GLY A 64 4.27 -15.52 -3.30
N PRO A 65 4.50 -16.62 -4.03
CA PRO A 65 4.21 -17.98 -3.56
C PRO A 65 4.93 -18.40 -2.28
N LEU A 66 6.06 -17.78 -1.95
CA LEU A 66 6.84 -18.08 -0.75
C LEU A 66 6.54 -17.13 0.42
N GLY A 67 5.72 -16.10 0.22
CA GLY A 67 5.34 -15.12 1.26
C GLY A 67 6.49 -14.23 1.73
N CYS A 68 7.61 -14.19 1.02
CA CYS A 68 8.82 -13.44 1.37
C CYS A 68 9.35 -12.55 0.24
N GLU A 69 8.57 -12.41 -0.84
CA GLU A 69 8.95 -11.62 -2.00
C GLU A 69 8.61 -10.13 -1.79
N GLU A 70 9.06 -9.30 -2.74
CA GLU A 70 8.71 -7.89 -2.74
C GLU A 70 7.20 -7.74 -2.90
N PHE A 71 6.60 -6.85 -2.11
CA PHE A 71 5.17 -6.62 -2.14
C PHE A 71 4.74 -6.10 -3.52
N ASP A 72 3.88 -6.87 -4.19
CA ASP A 72 3.28 -6.51 -5.47
C ASP A 72 1.75 -6.63 -5.37
N PRO A 73 1.02 -5.50 -5.31
CA PRO A 73 -0.43 -5.51 -5.23
C PRO A 73 -1.11 -5.63 -6.61
N GLY A 74 -0.34 -5.86 -7.68
CA GLY A 74 -0.86 -5.91 -9.05
C GLY A 74 -1.44 -4.57 -9.53
N GLU A 75 -1.97 -4.54 -10.75
CA GLU A 75 -2.40 -3.29 -11.39
C GLU A 75 -3.58 -2.61 -10.66
N ALA A 76 -4.54 -3.38 -10.16
CA ALA A 76 -5.68 -2.83 -9.44
C ALA A 76 -5.28 -2.25 -8.08
N GLY A 77 -4.42 -2.94 -7.33
CA GLY A 77 -3.92 -2.43 -6.06
C GLY A 77 -2.99 -1.22 -6.25
N VAL A 78 -2.15 -1.20 -7.30
CA VAL A 78 -1.37 -0.02 -7.69
C VAL A 78 -2.28 1.19 -7.92
N ARG A 79 -3.39 1.01 -8.65
CA ARG A 79 -4.36 2.08 -8.91
C ARG A 79 -5.00 2.60 -7.62
N LEU A 80 -5.45 1.71 -6.74
CA LEU A 80 -6.03 2.10 -5.45
C LEU A 80 -5.02 2.89 -4.59
N ILE A 81 -3.79 2.39 -4.45
CA ILE A 81 -2.74 3.04 -3.64
C ILE A 81 -2.42 4.43 -4.18
N ARG A 82 -2.33 4.58 -5.50
CA ARG A 82 -2.02 5.88 -6.13
C ARG A 82 -3.12 6.91 -5.88
N ASP A 83 -4.38 6.49 -5.91
CA ASP A 83 -5.53 7.39 -5.84
C ASP A 83 -6.02 7.61 -4.38
N TRP A 84 -5.43 6.91 -3.41
CA TRP A 84 -5.70 7.05 -1.98
C TRP A 84 -5.27 8.43 -1.45
N GLN A 85 -6.20 9.19 -0.86
CA GLN A 85 -5.98 10.59 -0.47
C GLN A 85 -6.14 10.86 1.03
N GLY A 86 -6.43 9.85 1.83
CA GLY A 86 -6.64 9.99 3.28
C GLY A 86 -7.57 8.91 3.84
N GLY A 87 -7.83 9.00 5.13
CA GLY A 87 -8.44 7.93 5.93
C GLY A 87 -7.45 7.41 6.97
N GLU A 88 -7.89 6.48 7.79
CA GLU A 88 -7.03 5.81 8.75
C GLU A 88 -6.13 4.79 8.03
N PRO A 89 -4.85 4.61 8.45
CA PRO A 89 -3.92 3.66 7.85
C PRO A 89 -4.48 2.25 7.58
N HIS A 90 -5.26 1.72 8.52
CA HIS A 90 -5.85 0.39 8.41
C HIS A 90 -6.94 0.30 7.32
N GLU A 91 -7.60 1.39 6.97
CA GLU A 91 -8.66 1.41 5.95
C GLU A 91 -8.10 1.09 4.57
N LEU A 92 -6.90 1.61 4.24
CA LEU A 92 -6.21 1.27 2.99
C LEU A 92 -5.88 -0.23 2.96
N LEU A 93 -5.35 -0.77 4.06
CA LEU A 93 -4.99 -2.18 4.15
C LEU A 93 -6.19 -3.11 4.03
N LEU A 94 -7.36 -2.72 4.56
CA LEU A 94 -8.61 -3.44 4.40
C LEU A 94 -9.17 -3.36 2.97
N ALA A 95 -9.01 -2.22 2.31
CA ALA A 95 -9.54 -2.00 0.96
C ALA A 95 -8.73 -2.73 -0.12
N LEU A 96 -7.43 -2.92 0.09
CA LEU A 96 -6.52 -3.49 -0.91
C LEU A 96 -6.88 -4.90 -1.36
N PRO A 97 -7.09 -5.89 -0.47
CA PRO A 97 -7.46 -7.25 -0.88
C PRO A 97 -8.74 -7.28 -1.72
N ALA A 98 -9.73 -6.45 -1.37
CA ALA A 98 -10.99 -6.36 -2.10
C ALA A 98 -10.79 -5.82 -3.52
N ALA A 99 -9.99 -4.75 -3.66
CA ALA A 99 -9.68 -4.18 -4.98
C ALA A 99 -8.91 -5.15 -5.88
N ILE A 100 -7.98 -5.92 -5.31
CA ILE A 100 -7.21 -6.92 -6.04
C ILE A 100 -8.12 -8.05 -6.52
N ARG A 101 -8.93 -8.63 -5.62
CA ARG A 101 -9.84 -9.73 -5.94
C ARG A 101 -10.93 -9.34 -6.95
N ALA A 102 -11.38 -8.08 -6.95
CA ALA A 102 -12.35 -7.60 -7.93
C ALA A 102 -11.79 -7.50 -9.37
N SER A 103 -10.47 -7.61 -9.54
CA SER A 103 -9.78 -7.49 -10.82
C SER A 103 -9.18 -8.80 -11.36
N ALA A 104 -9.25 -9.87 -10.56
CA ALA A 104 -8.77 -11.22 -10.89
C ALA A 104 -9.88 -12.05 -11.54
#